data_AF-A0A0N0H0W6-F1
#
_entry.id   AF-A0A0N0H0W6-F1
#
_cell.length_a   1.000
_cell.length_b   1.000
_cell.length_c   1.000
_cell.angle_alpha   90.00
_cell.angle_beta   90.00
_cell.angle_gamma   90.00
#
_symmetry.space_group_name_H-M   'P 1'
#
loop_
_entity.id
_entity.type
_entity.pdbx_description
1 polymer ?
#
loop_
_entity_poly.entity_id
_entity_poly.type
_entity_poly.pdbx_seq_one_letter_code
_entity_poly.pdbx_strand_id
1 'polypeptide(L)'
;MRGRDRFLEWTLRADPKLGLRHVGKCLICWESCVDTPFAEKARDWCLKHVGVTGHTGFQLSAFEFFDAILTDHPSVNDTPPT
;
A
#
# COMPACT_ATOMS: atom_id res chain seq x y z
N MET A 1 -27.72 -1.24 -17.97
CA MET A 1 -26.70 -1.28 -16.91
C MET A 1 -25.78 -2.46 -17.15
N ARG A 2 -24.61 -2.26 -17.76
CA ARG A 2 -23.66 -3.31 -18.17
C ARG A 2 -22.28 -3.09 -17.54
N GLY A 3 -22.26 -2.73 -16.26
CA GLY A 3 -21.04 -2.31 -15.58
C GLY A 3 -21.05 -2.52 -14.07
N ARG A 4 -21.97 -3.34 -13.54
CA ARG A 4 -22.10 -3.53 -12.09
C ARG A 4 -21.06 -4.47 -11.48
N ASP A 5 -20.48 -5.38 -12.26
CA ASP A 5 -19.66 -6.47 -11.69
C ASP A 5 -18.27 -6.63 -12.31
N ARG A 6 -17.82 -5.68 -13.14
CA ARG A 6 -16.48 -5.77 -13.76
C ARG A 6 -15.35 -5.84 -12.74
N PHE A 7 -15.52 -5.34 -11.52
CA PHE A 7 -14.48 -5.42 -10.49
C PHE A 7 -14.14 -6.88 -10.10
N LEU A 8 -15.07 -7.83 -10.29
CA LEU A 8 -14.82 -9.27 -10.06
C LEU A 8 -13.85 -9.87 -11.08
N GLU A 9 -13.68 -9.22 -12.23
CA GLU A 9 -12.73 -9.62 -13.28
C GLU A 9 -11.30 -9.16 -12.95
N TRP A 10 -11.08 -8.45 -11.83
CA TRP A 10 -9.77 -7.95 -11.44
C TRP A 10 -9.35 -8.51 -10.08
N THR A 11 -8.05 -8.75 -9.93
CA THR A 11 -7.43 -9.07 -8.65
C THR A 11 -6.32 -8.07 -8.34
N LEU A 12 -6.07 -7.83 -7.06
CA LEU A 12 -4.97 -6.98 -6.61
C LEU A 12 -3.75 -7.84 -6.35
N ARG A 13 -2.64 -7.50 -7.00
CA ARG A 13 -1.34 -8.09 -6.74
C ARG A 13 -0.45 -7.06 -6.06
N ALA A 14 0.01 -7.36 -4.85
CA ALA A 14 0.98 -6.51 -4.17
C ALA A 14 2.26 -6.41 -5.01
N ASP A 15 2.84 -5.21 -5.12
CA ASP A 15 4.12 -5.01 -5.80
C ASP A 15 5.26 -5.57 -4.90
N PRO A 16 5.90 -6.69 -5.29
CA PRO A 16 6.92 -7.31 -4.47
C PRO A 16 8.21 -6.48 -4.40
N LYS A 17 8.41 -5.51 -5.31
CA LYS A 17 9.59 -4.63 -5.30
C LYS A 17 9.49 -3.55 -4.21
N LEU A 18 8.28 -3.08 -3.95
CA LEU A 18 8.02 -2.04 -2.96
C LEU A 18 7.75 -2.64 -1.58
N GLY A 19 6.91 -3.69 -1.53
CA GLY A 19 6.53 -4.37 -0.29
C GLY A 19 5.79 -3.45 0.70
N LEU A 20 5.72 -3.88 1.96
CA LEU A 20 5.15 -3.10 3.05
C LEU A 20 6.03 -1.88 3.37
N ARG A 21 5.41 -0.71 3.41
CA ARG A 21 6.06 0.58 3.71
C ARG A 21 5.48 1.22 4.95
N HIS A 22 6.27 2.05 5.58
CA HIS A 22 5.94 2.77 6.80
C HIS A 22 6.20 4.27 6.62
N VAL A 23 5.30 5.08 7.15
CA VAL A 23 5.45 6.55 7.23
C VAL A 23 5.11 7.03 8.64
N GLY A 24 5.98 7.85 9.20
CA GLY A 24 5.72 8.65 10.38
C GLY A 24 5.20 10.02 9.95
N LYS A 25 4.15 10.50 10.60
CA LYS A 25 3.52 11.82 10.34
C LYS A 25 3.36 12.58 11.64
N CYS A 26 3.77 13.85 11.67
CA CYS A 26 3.46 14.76 12.77
C CYS A 26 1.99 15.19 12.67
N LEU A 27 1.23 15.09 13.75
CA LEU A 27 -0.18 15.49 13.76
C LEU A 27 -0.40 16.98 14.06
N ILE A 28 0.68 17.72 14.32
CA ILE A 28 0.65 19.16 14.63
C ILE A 28 0.99 19.97 13.38
N CYS A 29 2.15 19.71 12.76
CA CYS A 29 2.58 20.41 11.54
C CYS A 29 2.32 19.64 10.24
N TRP A 30 1.83 18.39 10.33
CA TRP A 30 1.50 17.54 9.18
C TRP A 30 2.66 17.10 8.29
N GLU A 31 3.89 17.44 8.63
CA GLU A 31 5.08 16.88 7.98
C GLU A 31 5.16 15.36 8.17
N SER A 32 5.77 14.69 7.21
CA SER A 32 5.97 13.25 7.22
C SER A 32 7.35 12.87 6.71
N CYS A 33 7.86 11.72 7.15
CA CYS A 33 9.06 11.15 6.56
C CYS A 33 8.81 10.62 5.14
N VAL A 34 9.88 10.44 4.37
CA VAL A 34 9.86 9.57 3.19
C VAL A 34 9.53 8.15 3.65
N ASP A 35 8.71 7.43 2.88
CA ASP A 35 8.31 6.09 3.24
C ASP A 35 9.51 5.12 3.26
N THR A 36 9.44 4.12 4.14
CA THR A 36 10.57 3.23 4.40
C THR A 36 10.09 1.80 4.66
N PRO A 37 10.86 0.75 4.30
CA PRO A 37 10.43 -0.61 4.57
C PRO A 37 10.57 -1.00 6.05
N PHE A 38 11.24 -0.16 6.86
CA PHE A 38 11.51 -0.44 8.28
C PHE A 38 10.71 0.48 9.20
N ALA A 39 9.80 -0.10 9.98
CA ALA A 39 8.96 0.66 10.92
C ALA A 39 9.78 1.50 11.92
N GLU A 40 10.94 0.98 12.32
CA GLU A 40 11.88 1.65 13.24
C GLU A 40 12.38 2.96 12.66
N LYS A 41 12.70 3.02 11.36
CA LYS A 41 13.18 4.24 10.71
C LYS A 41 12.12 5.34 10.69
N ALA A 42 10.85 4.97 10.50
CA ALA A 42 9.74 5.92 10.58
C ALA A 42 9.55 6.43 12.02
N ARG A 43 9.69 5.56 13.04
CA ARG A 43 9.67 5.96 14.45
C ARG A 43 10.84 6.86 14.83
N ASP A 44 12.05 6.55 14.34
CA ASP A 44 13.24 7.37 14.55
C ASP A 44 13.06 8.77 13.97
N TRP A 45 12.38 8.90 12.82
CA TRP A 45 12.04 10.21 12.27
C TRP A 45 11.12 10.99 13.22
N CYS A 46 10.09 10.36 13.78
CA CYS A 46 9.21 11.02 14.76
C CYS A 46 10.00 11.51 15.98
N LEU A 47 10.88 10.67 16.54
CA LEU A 47 11.73 11.05 17.68
C LEU A 47 12.66 12.22 17.35
N LYS A 48 13.29 12.19 16.17
CA LYS A 48 14.12 13.32 15.69
C LYS A 48 13.28 14.59 15.50
N HIS A 49 12.07 14.45 14.99
CA HIS A 49 11.16 15.58 14.78
C HIS A 49 10.73 16.22 16.09
N VAL A 50 10.44 15.43 17.15
CA VAL A 50 10.23 15.95 18.52
C VAL A 50 11.43 16.80 18.94
N GLY A 51 12.65 16.29 18.73
CA GLY A 51 13.88 16.98 19.14
C GLY A 51 14.11 18.32 18.44
N VAL A 52 13.59 18.50 17.22
CA VAL A 52 13.72 19.75 16.45
C VAL A 52 12.59 20.74 16.73
N THR A 53 11.36 20.24 16.92
CA THR A 53 10.15 21.09 16.91
C THR A 53 9.43 21.17 18.24
N GLY A 54 9.68 20.23 19.15
CA GLY A 54 8.89 20.04 20.38
C GLY A 54 7.49 19.46 20.15
N HIS A 55 7.12 19.12 18.91
CA HIS A 55 5.83 18.48 18.62
C HIS A 55 5.79 17.06 19.20
N THR A 56 4.69 16.69 19.86
CA THR A 56 4.56 15.40 20.58
C THR A 56 3.49 14.46 20.01
N GLY A 57 2.62 14.94 19.12
CA GLY A 57 1.59 14.13 18.47
C GLY A 57 2.08 13.53 17.14
N PHE A 58 2.08 12.20 17.03
CA PHE A 58 2.51 11.48 15.82
C PHE A 58 1.57 10.33 15.46
N GLN A 59 1.47 10.04 14.16
CA GLN A 59 0.85 8.85 13.61
C GLN A 59 1.93 8.00 12.91
N LEU A 60 1.87 6.68 13.11
CA LEU A 60 2.60 5.71 12.32
C LEU A 60 1.60 4.95 11.45
N SER A 61 1.84 4.96 10.14
CA SER A 61 1.01 4.23 9.16
C SER A 61 1.85 3.19 8.44
N ALA A 62 1.24 2.05 8.15
CA ALA A 62 1.78 1.03 7.26
C ALA A 62 0.87 0.89 6.03
N PHE A 63 1.45 0.71 4.85
CA PHE A 63 0.72 0.58 3.59
C PHE A 63 1.50 -0.25 2.57
N GLU A 64 0.78 -0.81 1.61
CA GLU A 64 1.33 -1.60 0.50
C GLU A 64 0.90 -0.97 -0.83
N PHE A 65 1.66 -1.28 -1.87
CA PHE A 65 1.33 -0.91 -3.24
C PHE A 65 0.78 -2.11 -3.98
N PHE A 66 -0.27 -1.89 -4.76
CA PHE A 66 -0.94 -2.94 -5.54
C PHE A 66 -1.08 -2.52 -7.00
N ASP A 67 -0.88 -3.49 -7.89
CA ASP A 67 -1.35 -3.42 -9.27
C ASP A 67 -2.68 -4.16 -9.38
N ALA A 68 -3.64 -3.59 -10.11
CA ALA A 68 -4.82 -4.33 -10.54
C ALA A 68 -4.48 -5.13 -11.81
N ILE A 69 -4.74 -6.43 -11.78
CA ILE A 69 -4.54 -7.32 -12.93
C ILE A 69 -5.85 -8.03 -13.27
N LEU A 70 -6.12 -8.25 -14.56
CA LEU A 70 -7.29 -9.02 -14.99
C LEU A 70 -7.12 -10.48 -14.55
N THR A 71 -8.14 -11.05 -13.94
CA THR A 71 -8.20 -12.47 -13.59
C THR A 71 -8.21 -13.28 -14.89
N ASP A 72 -7.22 -14.17 -15.07
CA ASP A 72 -7.23 -15.09 -16.20
C ASP A 72 -8.39 -16.07 -16.00
N HIS A 73 -9.42 -15.97 -16.85
CA HIS A 73 -10.48 -16.95 -16.90
C HIS A 73 -10.00 -18.09 -17.81
N PRO A 74 -9.96 -19.35 -17.33
CA PRO A 74 -9.67 -20.46 -18.22
C PRO A 74 -10.72 -20.46 -19.35
N SER A 75 -10.24 -20.33 -20.58
CA SER A 75 -11.08 -20.36 -21.77
C SER A 75 -11.74 -21.74 -21.84
N VAL A 76 -13.05 -21.82 -21.59
CA VAL A 76 -13.83 -23.05 -21.79
C VAL A 76 -13.91 -23.29 -23.30
N ASN A 77 -12.89 -23.92 -23.88
CA ASN A 77 -12.89 -24.31 -25.29
C ASN A 77 -12.09 -25.58 -25.58
N ASP A 78 -12.01 -26.51 -24.62
CA ASP A 78 -11.59 -27.88 -24.90
C ASP A 78 -12.82 -28.74 -25.22
N THR A 79 -13.23 -28.73 -26.49
CA THR A 79 -14.17 -29.73 -27.01
C THR A 79 -13.39 -31.02 -27.26
N PRO A 80 -13.79 -32.19 -26.74
CA PRO A 80 -13.05 -33.44 -26.97
C PRO A 80 -13.07 -33.81 -28.47
N PRO A 81 -11.94 -34.25 -29.06
CA PRO A 81 -11.96 -34.79 -30.42
C PRO A 81 -12.76 -36.10 -30.44
N THR A 82 -13.64 -36.22 -31.44
CA THR A 82 -14.45 -37.41 -31.73
C THR A 82 -13.64 -38.43 -32.53
#